data_AF-A0A7W0DLA6-F1
#
_entry.id   AF-A0A7W0DLA6-F1
#
_cell.length_a   1.000
_cell.length_b   1.000
_cell.length_c   1.000
_cell.angle_alpha   90.00
_cell.angle_beta   90.00
_cell.angle_gamma   90.00
#
_symmetry.space_group_name_H-M   'P 1'
#
loop_
_entity.id
_entity.type
_entity.pdbx_description
1 polymer ?
#
loop_
_entity_poly.entity_id
_entity_poly.type
_entity_poly.pdbx_seq_one_letter_code
_entity_poly.pdbx_strand_id
1 'polypeptide(L)'
;MINAKTALGNGPVSAEYLKRHLLHQGVYLERIRGDRVLHEALTVGADPLHLALLFNLSHTTASRYAAIAQNLLDDQIEQTAESE
;
A
#
# COMPACT_ATOMS: atom_id res chain seq x y z
N MET A 1 -7.77 -4.76 21.36
CA MET A 1 -7.10 -4.50 22.67
C MET A 1 -5.67 -4.96 22.57
N ILE A 2 -4.73 -4.20 23.16
CA ILE A 2 -3.31 -4.54 23.23
C ILE A 2 -3.01 -4.94 24.68
N ASN A 3 -2.48 -6.15 24.92
CA ASN A 3 -2.00 -6.61 26.23
C ASN A 3 -0.70 -7.41 26.09
N ALA A 4 -0.09 -7.83 27.22
CA ALA A 4 1.15 -8.61 27.22
C ALA A 4 1.06 -9.97 26.49
N LYS A 5 -0.14 -10.51 26.26
CA LYS A 5 -0.38 -11.74 25.47
C LYS A 5 -0.45 -11.47 23.97
N THR A 6 -0.83 -10.26 23.55
CA THR A 6 -0.92 -9.86 22.13
C THR A 6 0.29 -9.06 21.65
N ALA A 7 1.04 -8.45 22.56
CA ALA A 7 2.29 -7.73 22.32
C ALA A 7 3.39 -8.34 23.20
N LEU A 8 3.82 -9.55 22.83
CA LEU A 8 4.79 -10.37 23.56
C LEU A 8 6.20 -9.75 23.63
N GLY A 9 6.48 -8.75 22.79
CA GLY A 9 7.75 -8.03 22.79
C GLY A 9 7.78 -6.92 21.75
N ASN A 10 8.91 -6.23 21.71
CA ASN A 10 9.15 -5.03 20.91
C ASN A 10 9.91 -5.36 19.61
N GLY A 11 10.32 -6.62 19.45
CA GLY A 11 11.03 -7.09 18.26
C GLY A 11 10.10 -7.20 17.05
N PRO A 12 10.68 -7.31 15.84
CA PRO A 12 9.90 -7.54 14.64
C PRO A 12 9.10 -8.84 14.74
N VAL A 13 7.89 -8.81 14.19
CA VAL A 13 7.03 -10.00 14.10
C VAL A 13 7.69 -11.04 13.19
N SER A 14 7.67 -12.31 13.60
CA SER A 14 8.28 -13.37 12.82
C SER A 14 7.52 -13.67 11.52
N ALA A 15 8.25 -14.08 10.48
CA ALA A 15 7.65 -14.46 9.20
C ALA A 15 6.63 -15.61 9.37
N GLU A 16 6.91 -16.57 10.26
CA GLU A 16 5.99 -17.67 10.55
C GLU A 16 4.70 -17.20 11.21
N TYR A 17 4.78 -16.20 12.11
CA TYR A 17 3.59 -15.60 12.70
C TYR A 17 2.72 -14.93 11.62
N LEU A 18 3.33 -14.15 10.72
CA LEU A 18 2.62 -13.52 9.60
C LEU A 18 2.01 -14.56 8.66
N LYS A 19 2.74 -15.63 8.34
CA LYS A 19 2.21 -16.71 7.49
C LYS A 19 0.99 -17.38 8.12
N ARG A 20 1.09 -17.75 9.39
CA ARG A 20 0.01 -18.44 10.11
C ARG A 20 -1.25 -17.60 10.24
N HIS A 21 -1.11 -16.30 10.45
CA HIS A 21 -2.23 -15.41 10.76
C HIS A 21 -2.73 -14.58 9.57
N LEU A 22 -1.94 -14.41 8.50
CA LEU A 22 -2.37 -13.70 7.29
C LEU A 22 -2.52 -14.66 6.12
N LEU A 23 -1.44 -15.37 5.74
CA LEU A 23 -1.43 -16.18 4.53
C LEU A 23 -2.47 -17.32 4.60
N HIS A 24 -2.57 -18.01 5.73
CA HIS A 24 -3.58 -19.07 5.91
C HIS A 24 -5.02 -18.55 5.92
N GLN A 25 -5.21 -17.23 6.12
CA GLN A 25 -6.51 -16.56 6.01
C GLN A 25 -6.73 -15.95 4.63
N GLY A 26 -5.86 -16.23 3.65
CA GLY A 26 -5.95 -15.70 2.29
C GLY A 26 -5.47 -14.25 2.15
N VAL A 27 -4.79 -13.71 3.16
CA VAL A 27 -4.24 -12.36 3.14
C VAL A 27 -2.76 -12.40 2.77
N TYR A 28 -2.44 -11.89 1.59
CA TYR A 28 -1.08 -11.89 1.03
C TYR A 28 -0.37 -10.57 1.36
N LEU A 29 0.86 -10.64 1.87
CA LEU A 29 1.65 -9.47 2.26
C LEU A 29 1.97 -8.58 1.06
N GLU A 30 2.18 -9.18 -0.11
CA GLU A 30 2.43 -8.50 -1.38
C GLU A 30 1.23 -7.63 -1.77
N ARG A 31 0.01 -8.11 -1.49
CA ARG A 31 -1.22 -7.37 -1.74
C ARG A 31 -1.35 -6.20 -0.77
N ILE A 32 -1.14 -6.42 0.53
CA ILE A 32 -1.12 -5.34 1.53
C ILE A 32 -0.09 -4.27 1.15
N ARG A 33 1.11 -4.69 0.72
CA ARG A 33 2.16 -3.77 0.27
C ARG A 33 1.71 -2.98 -0.95
N GLY A 34 1.14 -3.65 -1.96
CA GLY A 34 0.62 -3.00 -3.16
C GLY A 34 -0.47 -1.97 -2.84
N ASP A 35 -1.41 -2.32 -1.97
CA ASP A 35 -2.49 -1.44 -1.53
C ASP A 35 -1.92 -0.21 -0.81
N ARG A 36 -0.92 -0.40 0.05
CA ARG A 36 -0.26 0.71 0.74
C ARG A 36 0.50 1.64 -0.22
N VAL A 37 1.20 1.09 -1.20
CA VAL A 37 1.91 1.89 -2.23
C VAL A 37 0.92 2.70 -3.07
N LEU A 38 -0.17 2.07 -3.51
CA LEU A 38 -1.20 2.73 -4.31
C LEU A 38 -1.90 3.83 -3.49
N HIS A 39 -2.23 3.56 -2.23
CA HIS A 39 -2.81 4.57 -1.34
C HIS A 39 -1.89 5.78 -1.16
N GLU A 40 -0.60 5.54 -0.90
CA GLU A 40 0.37 6.63 -0.79
C GLU A 40 0.43 7.46 -2.08
N ALA A 41 0.45 6.79 -3.23
CA ALA A 41 0.44 7.45 -4.53
C ALA A 41 -0.78 8.36 -4.69
N LEU A 42 -1.97 7.90 -4.33
CA LEU A 42 -3.20 8.70 -4.37
C LEU A 42 -3.16 9.89 -3.40
N THR A 43 -2.51 9.75 -2.23
CA THR A 43 -2.44 10.84 -1.24
C THR A 43 -1.41 11.92 -1.55
N VAL A 44 -0.31 11.59 -2.23
CA VAL A 44 0.82 12.51 -2.47
C VAL A 44 0.80 13.10 -3.90
N GLY A 45 -0.14 12.69 -4.75
CA GLY A 45 -0.25 13.20 -6.12
C GLY A 45 0.58 12.42 -7.14
N ALA A 46 0.69 11.11 -6.94
CA ALA A 46 1.29 10.15 -7.85
C ALA A 46 2.72 10.49 -8.31
N ASP A 47 3.57 10.90 -7.36
CA ASP A 47 5.00 11.13 -7.61
C ASP A 47 5.81 9.81 -7.58
N PRO A 48 6.36 9.35 -8.73
CA PRO A 48 7.12 8.12 -8.78
C PRO A 48 8.48 8.19 -8.06
N LEU A 49 9.07 9.38 -7.89
CA LEU A 49 10.32 9.52 -7.15
C LEU A 49 10.09 9.30 -5.64
N HIS A 50 9.02 9.89 -5.10
CA HIS A 50 8.58 9.64 -3.72
C HIS A 50 8.35 8.16 -3.45
N LEU A 51 7.59 7.48 -4.32
CA LEU A 51 7.28 6.05 -4.16
C LEU A 51 8.54 5.17 -4.22
N ALA A 52 9.47 5.47 -5.12
CA ALA A 52 10.72 4.72 -5.24
C ALA A 52 11.54 4.80 -3.95
N LEU A 53 11.67 6.00 -3.38
CA LEU A 53 12.45 6.24 -2.17
C LEU A 53 11.76 5.67 -0.92
N LEU A 54 10.47 5.92 -0.75
CA LEU A 54 9.73 5.53 0.46
C LEU A 54 9.57 4.01 0.58
N PHE A 55 9.29 3.33 -0.53
CA PHE A 55 9.02 1.89 -0.54
C PHE A 55 10.18 1.04 -1.06
N ASN A 56 11.33 1.65 -1.37
CA ASN A 56 12.49 1.00 -1.96
C ASN A 56 12.12 0.19 -3.21
N LEU A 57 11.41 0.84 -4.15
CA LEU A 57 10.96 0.23 -5.40
C LEU A 57 11.93 0.58 -6.53
N SER A 58 11.97 -0.26 -7.56
CA SER A 58 12.60 0.14 -8.82
C SER A 58 11.85 1.32 -9.42
N HIS A 59 12.56 2.16 -10.16
CA HIS A 59 11.95 3.27 -10.89
C HIS A 59 10.80 2.79 -11.79
N THR A 60 10.97 1.65 -12.47
CA THR A 60 9.93 1.05 -13.33
C THR A 60 8.65 0.70 -12.58
N THR A 61 8.77 0.12 -11.38
CA THR A 61 7.61 -0.23 -10.56
C THR A 61 6.95 1.02 -9.97
N ALA A 62 7.74 1.98 -9.48
CA ALA A 62 7.22 3.23 -8.95
C ALA A 62 6.46 4.04 -10.01
N SER A 63 7.01 4.16 -11.23
CA SER A 63 6.34 4.82 -12.37
C SER A 63 5.03 4.15 -12.75
N ARG A 64 4.92 2.82 -12.66
CA ARG A 64 3.65 2.11 -12.90
C ARG A 64 2.59 2.45 -11.85
N TYR A 65 2.95 2.46 -10.57
CA TYR A 65 2.01 2.83 -9.50
C TYR A 65 1.57 4.29 -9.63
N ALA A 66 2.50 5.20 -9.94
CA ALA A 66 2.18 6.60 -10.22
C ALA A 66 1.18 6.73 -11.38
N ALA A 67 1.43 6.06 -12.51
CA ALA A 67 0.52 6.11 -13.65
C ALA A 67 -0.89 5.59 -13.32
N ILE A 68 -0.98 4.48 -12.58
CA ILE A 68 -2.28 3.95 -12.13
C ILE A 68 -2.99 4.95 -11.21
N ALA A 69 -2.26 5.56 -10.28
CA ALA A 69 -2.83 6.55 -9.37
C ALA A 69 -3.31 7.80 -10.11
N GLN A 70 -2.56 8.31 -11.10
CA GLN A 70 -3.00 9.45 -11.92
C GLN A 70 -4.31 9.14 -12.66
N ASN A 71 -4.37 8.00 -13.36
CA ASN A 71 -5.60 7.62 -14.07
C ASN A 71 -6.82 7.56 -13.14
N LEU A 72 -6.65 7.02 -11.93
CA LEU A 72 -7.74 6.96 -10.95
C LEU A 72 -8.14 8.34 -10.41
N LEU A 73 -7.20 9.27 -10.29
CA LEU A 73 -7.48 10.65 -9.88
C LEU A 73 -8.22 11.41 -10.98
N ASP A 74 -7.80 11.25 -12.23
CA ASP A 74 -8.46 11.82 -13.40
C ASP A 74 -9.90 11.30 -13.52
N ASP A 75 -10.11 9.98 -13.39
CA ASP A 75 -11.45 9.36 -13.38
C ASP A 75 -12.36 9.93 -12.27
N GLN A 76 -11.80 10.24 -11.09
CA GLN A 76 -12.56 10.84 -9.98
C GLN A 76 -12.95 12.30 -10.26
N ILE A 77 -12.07 13.05 -10.92
CA ILE A 77 -12.35 14.43 -11.32
C ILE A 77 -13.49 14.45 -12.34
N GLU A 78 -13.45 13.57 -13.35
CA GLU A 78 -14.51 13.45 -14.36
C GLU A 78 -15.87 13.10 -13.73
N GLN A 79 -15.92 12.11 -12.82
CA GLN A 79 -17.16 11.72 -12.14
C GLN A 79 -17.76 12.83 -11.26
N THR A 80 -16.90 13.64 -10.64
CA THR A 80 -17.35 14.77 -9.80
C THR A 80 -17.93 15.89 -10.67
N ALA A 81 -17.34 16.16 -11.84
CA ALA A 81 -17.83 17.16 -12.79
C ALA A 81 -19.15 16.77 -13.47
N GLU A 82 -19.43 15.48 -13.65
CA GLU A 82 -20.71 14.98 -14.21
C GLU A 82 -21.87 14.97 -13.19
N SER A 83 -21.56 15.13 -11.91
CA SER A 83 -22.54 15.09 -10.81
C SER A 83 -23.01 16.49 -10.34
N GLU A 84 -22.49 17.57 -10.96
CA GLU A 84 -22.89 18.98 -10.75
C GLU A 84 -23.82 19.48 -11.87
#